data_AF-A0A3P6R817-F1
#
_entry.id   AF-A0A3P6R817-F1
#
_cell.length_a   1.000
_cell.length_b   1.000
_cell.length_c   1.000
_cell.angle_alpha   90.00
_cell.angle_beta   90.00
_cell.angle_gamma   90.00
#
_symmetry.space_group_name_H-M   'P 1'
#
loop_
_entity.id
_entity.type
_entity.pdbx_description
1 polymer ?
#
loop_
_entity_poly.entity_id
_entity_poly.type
_entity_poly.pdbx_seq_one_letter_code
_entity_poly.pdbx_strand_id
1 'polypeptide(L)'
;MHPFLPYVIISDVHETISHVLLSNIKPENIKSNLRKFTKEPHLAGTEANKRVAHDIAQLWSDFGLEDVHTVPYEVLLSYPDFNTPNRITIMDGEGREVFRSSGVSPVIIPDEQGGKYAGHQWLAYSAPGRVTAEVVYCNRGLKQDFDNLKRMGIDLKVSSCY
;
A
#
# COMPACT_ATOMS: atom_id res chain seq x y z
N MET A 1 -67.07 -6.09 6.41
CA MET A 1 -65.79 -6.27 7.14
C MET A 1 -64.66 -6.19 6.13
N HIS A 2 -63.88 -5.11 6.13
CA HIS A 2 -62.63 -5.07 5.37
C HIS A 2 -61.52 -5.68 6.23
N PRO A 3 -60.67 -6.57 5.67
CA PRO A 3 -59.54 -7.09 6.42
C PRO A 3 -58.51 -5.97 6.62
N PHE A 4 -58.09 -5.78 7.87
CA PHE A 4 -56.94 -4.95 8.21
C PHE A 4 -55.69 -5.56 7.57
N LEU A 5 -55.02 -4.81 6.70
CA LEU A 5 -53.68 -5.17 6.22
C LEU A 5 -52.69 -5.06 7.40
N PRO A 6 -51.75 -6.01 7.56
CA PRO A 6 -50.77 -5.94 8.64
C PRO A 6 -49.89 -4.69 8.50
N TYR A 7 -49.67 -4.02 9.63
CA TYR A 7 -48.84 -2.82 9.72
C TYR A 7 -47.36 -3.21 9.62
N VAL A 8 -46.64 -2.70 8.62
CA VAL A 8 -45.19 -2.92 8.47
C VAL A 8 -44.47 -2.15 9.56
N ILE A 9 -43.71 -2.84 10.42
CA ILE A 9 -42.92 -2.22 11.49
C ILE A 9 -41.48 -1.96 11.03
N ILE A 10 -40.79 -1.04 11.72
CA ILE A 10 -39.42 -0.61 11.37
C ILE A 10 -38.43 -1.79 11.32
N SER A 11 -38.61 -2.80 12.17
CA SER A 11 -37.79 -4.01 12.14
C SER A 11 -37.97 -4.82 10.86
N ASP A 12 -39.19 -4.91 10.34
CA ASP A 12 -39.51 -5.65 9.12
C ASP A 12 -38.92 -4.94 7.89
N VAL A 13 -38.94 -3.59 7.89
CA VAL A 13 -38.27 -2.77 6.88
C VAL A 13 -36.75 -2.96 6.96
N HIS A 14 -36.18 -2.97 8.16
CA HIS A 14 -34.74 -3.17 8.36
C HIS A 14 -34.28 -4.55 7.87
N GLU A 15 -35.02 -5.61 8.19
CA GLU A 15 -34.71 -6.96 7.74
C GLU A 15 -34.84 -7.09 6.21
N THR A 16 -35.91 -6.54 5.64
CA THR A 16 -36.14 -6.56 4.19
C THR A 16 -35.05 -5.81 3.43
N ILE A 17 -34.69 -4.58 3.86
CA ILE A 17 -33.64 -3.79 3.22
C ILE A 17 -32.28 -4.49 3.37
N SER A 18 -31.96 -5.03 4.55
CA SER A 18 -30.71 -5.74 4.78
C SER A 18 -30.58 -6.96 3.86
N HIS A 19 -31.66 -7.73 3.70
CA HIS A 19 -31.70 -8.87 2.79
C HIS A 19 -31.53 -8.43 1.32
N VAL A 20 -32.19 -7.35 0.89
CA VAL A 20 -32.02 -6.79 -0.46
C VAL A 20 -30.58 -6.33 -0.69
N LEU A 21 -29.96 -5.62 0.25
CA LEU A 21 -28.58 -5.16 0.12
C LEU A 21 -27.61 -6.35 -0.01
N LEU A 22 -27.69 -7.32 0.91
CA LEU A 22 -26.80 -8.48 0.91
C LEU A 22 -26.97 -9.34 -0.34
N SER A 23 -28.21 -9.56 -0.78
CA SER A 23 -28.48 -10.36 -1.98
C SER A 23 -28.02 -9.68 -3.28
N ASN A 24 -27.83 -8.36 -3.29
CA ASN A 24 -27.31 -7.62 -4.44
C ASN A 24 -25.78 -7.49 -4.47
N ILE A 25 -25.07 -7.90 -3.42
CA ILE A 25 -23.60 -8.01 -3.46
C ILE A 25 -23.23 -9.24 -4.28
N LYS A 26 -22.75 -9.02 -5.51
CA LYS A 26 -22.34 -10.10 -6.43
C LYS A 26 -20.81 -10.26 -6.45
N PRO A 27 -20.25 -11.46 -6.20
CA PRO A 27 -18.81 -11.71 -6.27
C PRO A 27 -18.18 -11.33 -7.63
N GLU A 28 -18.93 -11.48 -8.71
CA GLU A 28 -18.52 -11.20 -10.08
C GLU A 28 -18.25 -9.71 -10.29
N ASN A 29 -19.05 -8.85 -9.66
CA ASN A 29 -18.83 -7.40 -9.68
C ASN A 29 -17.57 -7.03 -8.89
N ILE A 30 -17.35 -7.66 -7.73
CA ILE A 30 -16.13 -7.47 -6.93
C ILE A 30 -14.90 -7.88 -7.74
N LYS A 31 -14.94 -9.05 -8.39
CA LYS A 31 -13.87 -9.56 -9.25
C LYS A 31 -13.59 -8.62 -10.43
N SER A 32 -14.62 -8.12 -11.09
CA SER A 32 -14.49 -7.18 -12.20
C SER A 32 -13.85 -5.86 -11.76
N ASN A 33 -14.33 -5.29 -10.65
CA ASN A 33 -13.78 -4.06 -10.08
C ASN A 33 -12.32 -4.24 -9.64
N LEU A 34 -12.00 -5.35 -8.97
CA LEU A 34 -10.62 -5.67 -8.59
C LEU A 34 -9.72 -5.70 -9.83
N ARG A 35 -10.12 -6.45 -10.87
CA ARG A 35 -9.37 -6.51 -12.13
C ARG A 35 -9.26 -5.15 -12.82
N LYS A 36 -10.25 -4.27 -12.72
CA LYS A 36 -10.22 -2.91 -13.28
C LYS A 36 -9.19 -2.05 -12.54
N PHE A 37 -9.21 -2.05 -11.21
CA PHE A 37 -8.39 -1.15 -10.40
C PHE A 37 -6.94 -1.62 -10.22
N THR A 38 -6.63 -2.90 -10.43
CA THR A 38 -5.27 -3.43 -10.26
C THR A 38 -4.51 -3.63 -11.58
N LYS A 39 -4.93 -3.00 -12.68
CA LYS A 39 -4.24 -3.16 -13.99
C LYS A 39 -2.85 -2.53 -14.03
N GLU A 40 -2.65 -1.46 -13.26
CA GLU A 40 -1.41 -0.69 -13.26
C GLU A 40 -1.05 -0.29 -11.83
N PRO A 41 0.24 -0.16 -11.48
CA PRO A 41 0.65 0.46 -10.23
C PRO A 41 0.09 1.89 -10.11
N HIS A 42 -0.72 2.14 -9.10
CA HIS A 42 -1.43 3.40 -8.88
C HIS A 42 -0.95 4.08 -7.59
N LEU A 43 0.36 4.35 -7.51
CA LEU A 43 0.96 5.03 -6.36
C LEU A 43 0.31 6.41 -6.14
N ALA A 44 0.12 6.82 -4.88
CA ALA A 44 -0.44 8.12 -4.54
C ALA A 44 0.30 9.25 -5.29
N GLY A 45 -0.43 10.27 -5.75
CA GLY A 45 0.12 11.40 -6.51
C GLY A 45 0.45 11.12 -7.99
N THR A 46 0.24 9.90 -8.51
CA THR A 46 0.48 9.57 -9.93
C THR A 46 -0.78 9.70 -10.79
N GLU A 47 -0.59 9.84 -12.11
CA GLU A 47 -1.70 9.83 -13.09
C GLU A 47 -2.50 8.52 -13.08
N ALA A 48 -1.87 7.38 -12.79
CA ALA A 48 -2.58 6.11 -12.66
C ALA A 48 -3.56 6.12 -11.48
N ASN A 49 -3.13 6.65 -10.32
CA ASN A 49 -4.01 6.82 -9.17
C ASN A 49 -5.15 7.83 -9.44
N LYS A 50 -4.86 8.89 -10.19
CA LYS A 50 -5.88 9.84 -10.64
C LYS A 50 -6.94 9.18 -11.53
N ARG A 51 -6.55 8.31 -12.47
CA ARG A 51 -7.48 7.53 -13.29
C ARG A 51 -8.38 6.64 -12.44
N VAL A 52 -7.83 5.92 -11.47
CA VAL A 52 -8.61 5.08 -10.55
C VAL A 52 -9.61 5.92 -9.76
N ALA A 53 -9.23 7.11 -9.27
CA ALA A 53 -10.15 8.01 -8.57
C ALA A 53 -11.32 8.45 -9.47
N HIS A 54 -11.04 8.80 -10.74
CA HIS A 54 -12.09 9.15 -11.71
C HIS A 54 -12.99 7.95 -12.05
N ASP A 55 -12.42 6.76 -12.20
CA ASP A 55 -13.19 5.54 -12.44
C ASP A 55 -14.18 5.23 -11.30
N ILE A 56 -13.75 5.45 -10.05
CA ILE A 56 -14.61 5.27 -8.87
C ILE A 56 -15.71 6.33 -8.83
N ALA A 57 -15.36 7.61 -9.08
CA ALA A 57 -16.33 8.69 -9.13
C ALA A 57 -17.40 8.46 -10.21
N GLN A 58 -16.99 7.94 -11.38
CA GLN A 58 -17.93 7.59 -12.43
C GLN A 58 -18.85 6.44 -12.00
N LEU A 59 -18.29 5.36 -11.44
CA LEU A 59 -19.09 4.23 -10.95
C LEU A 59 -20.13 4.66 -9.90
N TRP A 60 -19.75 5.54 -8.98
CA TRP A 60 -20.68 6.09 -7.98
C TRP A 60 -21.80 6.90 -8.61
N SER A 61 -21.48 7.74 -9.58
CA SER A 61 -22.48 8.51 -10.33
C SER A 61 -23.43 7.58 -11.09
N ASP A 62 -22.89 6.57 -11.77
CA ASP A 62 -23.66 5.57 -12.53
C ASP A 62 -24.58 4.73 -11.64
N PHE A 63 -24.20 4.50 -10.38
CA PHE A 63 -25.02 3.82 -9.38
C PHE A 63 -26.08 4.72 -8.73
N GLY A 64 -26.17 5.98 -9.15
CA GLY A 64 -27.21 6.91 -8.71
C GLY A 64 -26.88 7.64 -7.40
N LEU A 65 -25.60 7.69 -7.00
CA LEU A 65 -25.18 8.60 -5.92
C LEU A 65 -25.19 10.04 -6.44
N GLU A 66 -25.69 10.95 -5.60
CA GLU A 66 -25.72 12.39 -5.86
C GLU A 66 -24.44 13.07 -5.36
N ASP A 67 -24.14 14.26 -5.88
CA ASP A 67 -23.02 15.11 -5.45
C ASP A 67 -21.62 14.47 -5.48
N VAL A 68 -21.37 13.56 -6.42
CA VAL A 68 -20.07 12.88 -6.56
C VAL A 68 -19.03 13.83 -7.16
N HIS A 69 -17.93 14.07 -6.43
CA HIS A 69 -16.81 14.91 -6.89
C HIS A 69 -15.48 14.44 -6.28
N THR A 70 -14.36 14.80 -6.93
CA THR A 70 -13.01 14.56 -6.40
C THR A 70 -12.49 15.81 -5.68
N VAL A 71 -11.81 15.62 -4.54
CA VAL A 71 -11.25 16.72 -3.74
C VAL A 71 -9.73 16.59 -3.71
N PRO A 72 -8.97 17.49 -4.36
CA PRO A 72 -7.51 17.46 -4.36
C PRO A 72 -6.94 18.11 -3.09
N TYR A 73 -5.80 17.60 -2.64
CA TYR A 73 -5.00 18.20 -1.57
C TYR A 73 -3.54 18.22 -1.99
N GLU A 74 -2.85 19.31 -1.65
CA GLU A 74 -1.39 19.40 -1.77
C GLU A 74 -0.75 18.89 -0.48
N VAL A 75 -0.10 17.74 -0.56
CA VAL A 75 0.52 17.07 0.58
C VAL A 75 1.96 16.68 0.24
N LEU A 76 2.81 16.63 1.27
CA LEU A 76 4.18 16.16 1.11
C LEU A 76 4.16 14.64 0.90
N LEU A 77 4.65 14.19 -0.25
CA LEU A 77 4.86 12.77 -0.58
C LEU A 77 6.35 12.47 -0.66
N SER A 78 6.70 11.19 -0.57
CA SER A 78 8.08 10.70 -0.63
C SER A 78 8.21 9.55 -1.62
N TYR A 79 9.06 9.74 -2.63
CA TYR A 79 9.34 8.77 -3.68
C TYR A 79 10.84 8.48 -3.75
N PRO A 80 11.24 7.27 -4.17
CA PRO A 80 12.63 7.00 -4.50
C PRO A 80 12.98 7.66 -5.85
N ASP A 81 14.27 7.69 -6.17
CA ASP A 81 14.67 7.84 -7.56
C ASP A 81 14.39 6.53 -8.31
N PHE A 82 13.39 6.56 -9.19
CA PHE A 82 12.99 5.38 -9.97
C PHE A 82 14.04 4.95 -11.00
N ASN A 83 14.94 5.85 -11.42
CA ASN A 83 16.05 5.54 -12.33
C ASN A 83 17.29 5.06 -11.57
N THR A 84 17.44 5.47 -10.31
CA THR A 84 18.55 5.09 -9.43
C THR A 84 18.02 4.46 -8.14
N PRO A 85 17.60 3.18 -8.15
CA PRO A 85 17.04 2.53 -6.99
C PRO A 85 17.99 2.53 -5.78
N ASN A 86 17.39 2.58 -4.58
CA ASN A 86 18.11 2.42 -3.32
C ASN A 86 18.80 1.05 -3.29
N ARG A 87 19.97 0.98 -2.66
CA ARG A 87 20.75 -0.26 -2.60
C ARG A 87 21.46 -0.44 -1.27
N ILE A 88 21.61 -1.70 -0.90
CA ILE A 88 22.46 -2.18 0.19
C ILE A 88 23.59 -2.97 -0.47
N THR A 89 24.82 -2.72 -0.02
CA THR A 89 26.02 -3.39 -0.49
C THR A 89 26.78 -3.98 0.69
N ILE A 90 27.36 -5.16 0.53
CA ILE A 90 28.30 -5.74 1.49
C ILE A 90 29.69 -5.60 0.91
N MET A 91 30.61 -5.08 1.71
CA MET A 91 32.01 -4.90 1.35
C MET A 91 32.86 -5.92 2.14
N ASP A 92 33.92 -6.45 1.53
CA ASP A 92 34.93 -7.22 2.27
C ASP A 92 35.94 -6.31 2.99
N GLY A 93 36.88 -6.92 3.73
CA GLY A 93 37.92 -6.20 4.48
C GLY A 93 38.92 -5.42 3.62
N GLU A 94 38.95 -5.65 2.29
CA GLU A 94 39.77 -4.90 1.33
C GLU A 94 38.95 -3.76 0.68
N GLY A 95 37.69 -3.59 1.06
CA GLY A 95 36.80 -2.58 0.51
C GLY A 95 36.24 -2.94 -0.87
N ARG A 96 36.19 -4.23 -1.23
CA ARG A 96 35.57 -4.71 -2.48
C ARG A 96 34.10 -5.08 -2.24
N GLU A 97 33.23 -4.72 -3.19
CA GLU A 97 31.82 -5.11 -3.15
C GLU A 97 31.69 -6.62 -3.41
N VAL A 98 31.15 -7.35 -2.44
CA VAL A 98 30.89 -8.80 -2.54
C VAL A 98 29.41 -9.12 -2.72
N PHE A 99 28.54 -8.16 -2.41
CA PHE A 99 27.10 -8.26 -2.63
C PHE A 99 26.48 -6.89 -2.88
N ARG A 100 25.41 -6.89 -3.69
CA ARG A 100 24.59 -5.71 -3.98
C ARG A 100 23.13 -6.10 -4.17
N SER A 101 22.23 -5.43 -3.47
CA SER A 101 20.79 -5.54 -3.69
C SER A 101 20.37 -4.79 -4.96
N SER A 102 19.32 -5.26 -5.64
CA SER A 102 18.76 -4.57 -6.82
C SER A 102 17.99 -3.29 -6.47
N GLY A 103 17.39 -3.20 -5.28
CA GLY A 103 16.46 -2.12 -4.93
C GLY A 103 15.12 -2.18 -5.65
N VAL A 104 14.93 -3.18 -6.51
CA VAL A 104 13.72 -3.42 -7.32
C VAL A 104 13.45 -4.91 -7.31
N SER A 105 12.23 -5.29 -6.97
CA SER A 105 11.80 -6.70 -7.00
C SER A 105 11.87 -7.25 -8.44
N PRO A 106 12.28 -8.52 -8.62
CA PRO A 106 12.27 -9.15 -9.94
C PRO A 106 10.83 -9.25 -10.47
N VAL A 107 10.67 -9.04 -11.76
CA VAL A 107 9.39 -9.17 -12.46
C VAL A 107 9.15 -10.65 -12.76
N ILE A 108 8.12 -11.24 -12.15
CA ILE A 108 7.74 -12.64 -12.33
C ILE A 108 6.68 -12.76 -13.45
N ILE A 109 5.73 -11.83 -13.49
CA ILE A 109 4.66 -11.77 -14.49
C ILE A 109 4.74 -10.40 -15.17
N PRO A 110 5.43 -10.28 -16.32
CA PRO A 110 5.68 -8.99 -16.97
C PRO A 110 4.44 -8.13 -17.20
N ASP A 111 3.35 -8.76 -17.66
CA ASP A 111 2.10 -8.07 -17.95
C ASP A 111 1.40 -7.48 -16.71
N GLU A 112 1.71 -7.98 -15.51
CA GLU A 112 1.12 -7.53 -14.24
C GLU A 112 2.10 -6.70 -13.38
N GLN A 113 3.41 -6.95 -13.51
CA GLN A 113 4.44 -6.47 -12.58
C GLN A 113 5.51 -5.59 -13.24
N GLY A 114 5.49 -5.43 -14.58
CA GLY A 114 6.51 -4.70 -15.34
C GLY A 114 6.30 -3.18 -15.44
N GLY A 115 5.33 -2.62 -14.72
CA GLY A 115 5.02 -1.18 -14.77
C GLY A 115 6.17 -0.30 -14.27
N LYS A 116 6.31 0.91 -14.81
CA LYS A 116 7.40 1.87 -14.50
C LYS A 116 7.65 2.12 -13.00
N TYR A 117 6.60 2.09 -12.18
CA TYR A 117 6.66 2.34 -10.73
C TYR A 117 6.52 1.06 -9.89
N ALA A 118 6.55 -0.11 -10.51
CA ALA A 118 6.39 -1.39 -9.83
C ALA A 118 7.72 -1.85 -9.23
N GLY A 119 7.63 -2.50 -8.07
CA GLY A 119 8.74 -3.26 -7.51
C GLY A 119 9.86 -2.46 -6.85
N HIS A 120 9.92 -1.14 -7.01
CA HIS A 120 10.90 -0.30 -6.29
C HIS A 120 10.72 -0.41 -4.77
N GLN A 121 11.83 -0.57 -4.06
CA GLN A 121 11.86 -0.77 -2.62
C GLN A 121 12.42 0.50 -1.94
N TRP A 122 11.63 1.12 -1.07
CA TRP A 122 12.07 2.26 -0.27
C TRP A 122 11.27 2.41 1.01
N LEU A 123 11.84 3.17 1.95
CA LEU A 123 11.16 3.64 3.15
C LEU A 123 10.75 5.10 2.94
N ALA A 124 9.44 5.35 2.76
CA ALA A 124 8.93 6.69 2.60
C ALA A 124 9.35 7.59 3.78
N TYR A 125 9.77 8.82 3.46
CA TYR A 125 10.26 9.84 4.38
C TYR A 125 11.62 9.56 5.05
N SER A 126 12.31 8.48 4.67
CA SER A 126 13.70 8.29 5.08
C SER A 126 14.58 9.42 4.57
N ALA A 127 15.55 9.85 5.38
CA ALA A 127 16.54 10.83 4.94
C ALA A 127 17.39 10.25 3.79
N PRO A 128 17.70 11.05 2.75
CA PRO A 128 18.63 10.62 1.72
C PRO A 128 20.05 10.60 2.28
N GLY A 129 20.82 9.56 1.96
CA GLY A 129 22.20 9.47 2.39
C GLY A 129 22.86 8.14 2.03
N ARG A 130 24.18 8.10 2.18
CA ARG A 130 24.98 6.88 2.13
C ARG A 130 25.71 6.74 3.47
N VAL A 131 25.51 5.61 4.12
CA VAL A 131 26.16 5.26 5.39
C VAL A 131 26.85 3.91 5.21
N THR A 132 28.05 3.78 5.77
CA THR A 132 28.82 2.54 5.83
C THR A 132 29.19 2.28 7.28
N ALA A 133 28.82 1.11 7.79
CA ALA A 133 28.99 0.74 9.19
C ALA A 133 28.96 -0.78 9.33
N GLU A 134 29.48 -1.27 10.47
CA GLU A 134 29.31 -2.67 10.88
C GLU A 134 27.83 -2.99 11.12
N VAL A 135 27.44 -4.23 10.89
CA VAL A 135 26.03 -4.64 10.91
C VAL A 135 25.68 -5.37 12.21
N VAL A 136 24.60 -4.96 12.88
CA VAL A 136 24.08 -5.61 14.10
C VAL A 136 22.62 -6.00 13.91
N TYR A 137 22.25 -7.22 14.26
CA TYR A 137 20.85 -7.64 14.24
C TYR A 137 20.09 -7.05 15.42
N CYS A 138 19.05 -6.28 15.14
CA CYS A 138 18.30 -5.52 16.16
C CYS A 138 16.84 -5.97 16.31
N ASN A 139 16.53 -7.21 15.93
CA ASN A 139 15.21 -7.83 16.06
C ASN A 139 14.11 -6.98 15.39
N ARG A 140 13.17 -6.41 16.16
CA ARG A 140 12.06 -5.62 15.61
C ARG A 140 12.34 -4.12 15.62
N GLY A 141 13.51 -3.70 16.11
CA GLY A 141 13.85 -2.29 16.29
C GLY A 141 12.99 -1.61 17.36
N LEU A 142 12.50 -2.35 18.36
CA LEU A 142 11.78 -1.78 19.50
C LEU A 142 12.76 -1.26 20.54
N LYS A 143 12.31 -0.32 21.39
CA LYS A 143 13.15 0.20 22.49
C LYS A 143 13.76 -0.92 23.34
N GLN A 144 12.99 -1.97 23.66
CA GLN A 144 13.48 -3.09 24.46
C GLN A 144 14.60 -3.87 23.74
N ASP A 145 14.57 -3.98 22.41
CA ASP A 145 15.62 -4.64 21.64
C ASP A 145 16.95 -3.90 21.81
N PHE A 146 16.93 -2.57 21.70
CA PHE A 146 18.10 -1.71 21.94
C PHE A 146 18.59 -1.76 23.40
N ASP A 147 17.67 -1.76 24.37
CA ASP A 147 18.03 -1.91 25.79
C ASP A 147 18.72 -3.26 26.06
N ASN A 148 18.28 -4.33 25.39
CA ASN A 148 18.86 -5.66 25.50
C ASN A 148 20.27 -5.71 24.86
N LEU A 149 20.44 -5.16 23.65
CA LEU A 149 21.75 -5.05 23.00
C LEU A 149 22.75 -4.29 23.89
N LYS A 150 22.30 -3.19 24.52
CA LYS A 150 23.12 -2.44 25.47
C LYS A 150 23.50 -3.27 26.70
N ARG A 151 22.57 -4.06 27.27
CA ARG A 151 22.87 -4.99 28.39
C ARG A 151 23.87 -6.08 27.99
N MET A 152 23.87 -6.49 26.73
CA MET A 152 24.83 -7.43 26.16
C MET A 152 26.21 -6.81 25.87
N GLY A 153 26.36 -5.49 26.07
CA GLY A 153 27.63 -4.79 25.82
C GLY A 153 27.89 -4.45 24.35
N ILE A 154 26.86 -4.46 23.50
CA ILE A 154 26.99 -4.09 22.07
C ILE A 154 26.84 -2.57 21.93
N ASP A 155 27.86 -1.91 21.36
CA ASP A 155 27.80 -0.47 21.03
C ASP A 155 27.26 -0.25 19.62
N LEU A 156 26.22 0.58 19.52
CA LEU A 156 25.52 0.86 18.26
C LEU A 156 25.91 2.19 17.62
N LYS A 157 26.77 3.00 18.25
CA LYS A 157 27.17 4.31 17.70
C LYS A 157 27.92 4.23 16.38
N VAL A 158 28.54 3.08 16.12
CA VAL A 158 29.36 2.80 14.93
C VAL A 158 28.76 1.70 14.05
N SER A 159 27.51 1.31 14.31
CA SER A 159 26.87 0.16 13.67
C SER A 159 25.52 0.53 13.06
N SER A 160 25.17 -0.14 11.97
CA SER A 160 23.84 -0.12 11.38
C SER A 160 23.04 -1.30 11.90
N CYS A 161 21.83 -1.04 12.40
CA CYS A 161 20.88 -2.09 12.73
C CYS A 161 20.25 -2.68 11.45
N TYR A 162 20.05 -4.00 11.45
CA TYR A 162 19.22 -4.71 10.48
C TYR A 162 18.21 -5.63 11.18
#